data_AF-A0A6P0Z5I4-F1
#
_entry.id   AF-A0A6P0Z5I4-F1
#
_cell.length_a   1.000
_cell.length_b   1.000
_cell.length_c   1.000
_cell.angle_alpha   90.00
_cell.angle_beta   90.00
_cell.angle_gamma   90.00
#
_symmetry.space_group_name_H-M   'P 1'
#
loop_
_entity.id
_entity.type
_entity.pdbx_description
1 polymer ?
#
loop_
_entity_poly.entity_id
_entity_poly.type
_entity_poly.pdbx_seq_one_letter_code
_entity_poly.pdbx_strand_id
1 'polypeptide(L)'
;LAAALGKDAKTAENFLRTAVMVALADGIYSTTEADVLHQFCQALGLKVEALETLRHALCQDQVIEEEAQQIGGLAPGLQPPQPPSDILNPVRHWLDGMEIHDPRVARFICKMIPAECPFERDVVLFGRKIVHIPAMCKINPLYEQLVGLRFRSLSYLADDLGEDVSQYFK
;
A
#
# COMPACT_ATOMS: atom_id res chain seq x y z
N LEU A 1 -15.31 -18.16 -2.57
CA LEU A 1 -14.20 -17.42 -3.21
C LEU A 1 -13.52 -18.26 -4.29
N ALA A 2 -12.81 -19.34 -3.94
CA ALA A 2 -12.12 -20.21 -4.92
C ALA A 2 -13.02 -20.77 -6.04
N ALA A 3 -14.27 -21.11 -5.73
CA ALA A 3 -15.24 -21.56 -6.74
C ALA A 3 -15.61 -20.49 -7.78
N ALA A 4 -15.47 -19.20 -7.45
CA ALA A 4 -15.82 -18.08 -8.33
C ALA A 4 -14.62 -17.53 -9.12
N LEU A 5 -13.41 -17.57 -8.54
CA LEU A 5 -12.17 -17.12 -9.18
C LEU A 5 -11.52 -18.19 -10.08
N GLY A 6 -11.94 -19.45 -9.97
CA GLY A 6 -11.33 -20.56 -10.69
C GLY A 6 -10.08 -21.10 -9.99
N LYS A 7 -9.39 -22.05 -10.63
CA LYS A 7 -8.20 -22.74 -10.08
C LYS A 7 -6.87 -22.14 -10.53
N ASP A 8 -6.89 -21.03 -11.25
CA ASP A 8 -5.66 -20.40 -11.74
C ASP A 8 -4.93 -19.67 -10.61
N ALA A 9 -3.69 -20.09 -10.34
CA ALA A 9 -2.88 -19.56 -9.26
C ALA A 9 -2.54 -18.08 -9.47
N LYS A 10 -2.31 -17.65 -10.72
CA LYS A 10 -2.01 -16.25 -11.04
C LYS A 10 -3.21 -15.34 -10.76
N THR A 11 -4.40 -15.76 -11.17
CA THR A 11 -5.65 -15.02 -10.91
C THR A 11 -5.92 -14.90 -9.41
N ALA A 12 -5.70 -15.97 -8.64
CA ALA A 12 -5.84 -15.95 -7.19
C ALA A 12 -4.84 -15.00 -6.53
N GLU A 13 -3.59 -15.00 -6.98
CA GLU A 13 -2.55 -14.12 -6.45
C GLU A 13 -2.82 -12.65 -6.78
N ASN A 14 -3.24 -12.35 -8.01
CA ASN A 14 -3.61 -10.99 -8.43
C ASN A 14 -4.84 -10.48 -7.68
N PHE A 15 -5.83 -11.33 -7.41
CA PHE A 15 -6.96 -11.00 -6.55
C PHE A 15 -6.47 -10.59 -5.15
N LEU A 16 -5.60 -11.40 -4.55
CA LEU A 16 -5.08 -11.13 -3.21
C LEU A 16 -4.28 -9.83 -3.16
N ARG A 17 -3.41 -9.60 -4.16
CA ARG A 17 -2.70 -8.32 -4.32
C ARG A 17 -3.64 -7.12 -4.41
N THR A 18 -4.72 -7.25 -5.19
CA THR A 18 -5.74 -6.21 -5.33
C THR A 18 -6.45 -5.95 -4.00
N ALA A 19 -6.79 -7.01 -3.26
CA ALA A 19 -7.41 -6.89 -1.94
C ALA A 19 -6.50 -6.18 -0.93
N VAL A 20 -5.20 -6.48 -0.96
CA VAL A 20 -4.20 -5.81 -0.11
C VAL A 20 -4.09 -4.33 -0.45
N MET A 21 -4.07 -3.96 -1.72
CA MET A 21 -4.09 -2.55 -2.10
C MET A 21 -5.33 -1.82 -1.59
N VAL A 22 -6.50 -2.44 -1.70
CA VAL A 22 -7.75 -1.83 -1.21
C VAL A 22 -7.70 -1.61 0.29
N ALA A 23 -7.21 -2.60 1.05
CA ALA A 23 -7.05 -2.51 2.50
C ALA A 23 -5.98 -1.50 2.96
N LEU A 24 -5.16 -0.98 2.03
CA LEU A 24 -4.14 0.04 2.31
C LEU A 24 -4.51 1.41 1.72
N ALA A 25 -5.64 1.52 1.03
CA ALA A 25 -5.98 2.69 0.22
C ALA A 25 -6.32 3.93 1.06
N ASP A 26 -6.85 3.74 2.27
CA ASP A 26 -7.17 4.83 3.21
C ASP A 26 -6.00 5.18 4.15
N GLY A 27 -4.89 4.43 4.05
CA GLY A 27 -3.69 4.63 4.85
C GLY A 27 -3.77 4.09 6.28
N ILE A 28 -4.83 3.36 6.65
CA ILE A 28 -4.99 2.77 7.98
C ILE A 28 -5.25 1.28 7.84
N TYR A 29 -4.23 0.45 8.08
CA TYR A 29 -4.38 -1.00 8.05
C TYR A 29 -4.88 -1.54 9.39
N SER A 30 -6.14 -1.97 9.44
CA SER A 30 -6.78 -2.47 10.67
C SER A 30 -6.63 -3.99 10.86
N THR A 31 -6.77 -4.45 12.11
CA THR A 31 -6.80 -5.88 12.43
C THR A 31 -7.94 -6.62 11.73
N THR A 32 -9.09 -5.95 11.55
CA THR A 32 -10.23 -6.52 10.83
C THR A 32 -9.90 -6.78 9.36
N GLU A 33 -9.22 -5.85 8.69
CA GLU A 33 -8.77 -6.04 7.31
C GLU A 33 -7.71 -7.13 7.19
N ALA A 34 -6.80 -7.21 8.17
CA ALA A 34 -5.82 -8.28 8.24
C ALA A 34 -6.48 -9.66 8.37
N ASP A 35 -7.51 -9.80 9.20
CA ASP A 35 -8.24 -11.05 9.36
C ASP A 35 -8.98 -11.44 8.08
N VAL A 36 -9.60 -10.48 7.39
CA VAL A 36 -10.26 -10.71 6.09
C VAL A 36 -9.26 -11.17 5.03
N LEU A 37 -8.08 -10.53 4.95
CA LEU A 37 -7.04 -10.95 4.01
C LEU A 37 -6.50 -12.35 4.32
N HIS A 38 -6.33 -12.68 5.61
CA HIS A 38 -5.92 -14.02 6.01
C HIS A 38 -6.97 -15.09 5.66
N GLN A 39 -8.26 -14.76 5.77
CA GLN A 39 -9.34 -15.65 5.30
C GLN A 39 -9.30 -15.87 3.78
N PHE A 40 -8.96 -14.83 3.00
CA PHE A 40 -8.76 -14.99 1.55
C PHE A 40 -7.57 -15.90 1.23
N CYS A 41 -6.45 -15.75 1.93
CA CYS A 41 -5.28 -16.65 1.80
C CYS A 41 -5.68 -18.11 2.03
N GLN A 42 -6.39 -18.40 3.14
CA GLN A 42 -6.87 -19.75 3.45
C GLN A 42 -7.82 -20.29 2.38
N ALA A 43 -8.78 -19.46 1.93
CA ALA A 43 -9.75 -19.86 0.93
C ALA A 43 -9.14 -20.11 -0.46
N LEU A 44 -8.02 -19.44 -0.78
CA LEU A 44 -7.30 -19.59 -2.05
C LEU A 44 -6.14 -20.61 -1.96
N GLY A 45 -5.82 -21.11 -0.76
CA GLY A 45 -4.68 -22.00 -0.53
C GLY A 45 -3.32 -21.32 -0.75
N LEU A 46 -3.26 -19.99 -0.67
CA LEU A 46 -2.06 -19.20 -0.86
C LEU A 46 -1.41 -18.91 0.48
N LYS A 47 -0.10 -19.17 0.59
CA LYS A 47 0.73 -18.66 1.69
C LYS A 47 1.58 -17.54 1.14
N VAL A 48 1.29 -16.31 1.56
CA VAL A 48 2.06 -15.13 1.19
C VAL A 48 2.77 -14.65 2.43
N GLU A 49 4.07 -14.95 2.55
CA GLU A 49 4.89 -14.56 3.71
C GLU A 49 4.88 -13.04 3.92
N ALA A 50 4.79 -12.27 2.83
CA ALA A 50 4.70 -10.82 2.88
C ALA A 50 3.47 -10.31 3.67
N LEU A 51 2.34 -11.02 3.65
CA LEU A 51 1.12 -10.61 4.37
C LEU A 51 1.25 -10.78 5.89
N GLU A 52 1.94 -11.83 6.33
CA GLU A 52 2.21 -12.01 7.76
C GLU A 52 3.14 -10.90 8.25
N THR A 53 4.17 -10.56 7.48
CA THR A 53 5.05 -9.42 7.78
C THR A 53 4.30 -8.10 7.81
N LEU A 54 3.37 -7.88 6.87
CA LEU A 54 2.51 -6.69 6.83
C LEU A 54 1.66 -6.59 8.10
N ARG A 55 1.05 -7.70 8.53
CA ARG A 55 0.23 -7.76 9.75
C ARG A 55 1.04 -7.48 11.01
N HIS A 56 2.22 -8.08 11.13
CA HIS A 56 3.11 -7.85 12.26
C HIS A 56 3.60 -6.39 12.31
N ALA A 57 3.95 -5.81 11.17
CA ALA A 57 4.46 -4.44 11.11
C ALA A 57 3.38 -3.37 11.36
N LEU A 58 2.16 -3.53 10.83
CA LEU A 58 1.16 -2.46 10.85
C LEU A 58 0.07 -2.63 11.91
N CYS A 59 -0.22 -3.85 12.38
CA CYS A 59 -1.23 -4.07 13.41
C CYS A 59 -0.66 -4.25 14.83
N GLN A 60 0.60 -4.70 14.98
CA GLN A 60 1.19 -4.92 16.33
C GLN A 60 1.95 -3.72 16.89
N ASP A 61 2.21 -2.68 16.10
CA ASP A 61 2.82 -1.43 16.58
C ASP A 61 1.95 -0.68 17.61
N GLN A 62 0.66 -1.03 17.74
CA GLN A 62 -0.21 -0.48 18.80
C GLN A 62 0.11 -1.03 20.21
N VAL A 63 0.98 -2.05 20.36
CA VAL A 63 1.31 -2.65 21.67
C VAL A 63 2.71 -2.26 22.16
N ILE A 64 3.61 -1.80 21.30
CA ILE A 64 5.02 -1.57 21.66
C ILE A 64 5.27 -0.18 22.29
N GLU A 65 4.34 0.78 22.14
CA GLU A 65 4.50 2.11 22.75
C GLU A 65 4.49 2.09 24.30
N GLU A 66 4.02 1.02 24.95
CA GLU A 66 3.97 0.93 26.42
C GLU A 66 5.30 0.51 27.08
N GLU A 67 6.24 -0.12 26.36
CA GLU A 67 7.49 -0.63 26.98
C GLU A 67 8.64 0.40 27.01
N ALA A 68 8.54 1.49 26.24
CA ALA A 68 9.63 2.48 26.13
C ALA A 68 9.71 3.49 27.31
N GLN A 69 8.77 3.48 28.26
CA GLN A 69 8.75 4.44 29.37
C GLN A 69 9.50 3.99 30.64
N GLN A 70 10.12 2.81 30.69
CA GLN A 70 10.67 2.28 31.94
C GLN A 70 12.19 2.39 32.17
N ILE A 71 13.00 2.97 31.28
CA ILE A 71 14.44 3.13 31.58
C ILE A 71 14.91 4.56 31.32
N GLY A 72 14.83 5.38 32.37
CA GLY A 72 15.55 6.65 32.43
C GLY A 72 17.06 6.46 32.63
N GLY A 73 17.87 7.36 32.06
CA GLY A 73 19.27 7.55 32.46
C GLY A 73 20.27 7.83 31.33
N LEU A 74 20.54 9.12 31.10
CA LEU A 74 21.76 9.76 30.55
C LEU A 74 22.83 8.93 29.80
N ALA A 75 23.03 9.25 28.51
CA ALA A 75 24.36 9.45 27.88
C ALA A 75 24.21 10.16 26.51
N PRO A 76 24.90 11.29 26.22
CA PRO A 76 24.90 11.91 24.91
C PRO A 76 26.01 11.30 24.04
N GLY A 77 25.66 10.58 22.98
CA GLY A 77 26.67 10.04 22.06
C GLY A 77 26.25 8.87 21.18
N LEU A 78 25.00 8.42 21.22
CA LEU A 78 24.53 7.41 20.29
C LEU A 78 23.86 8.11 19.11
N GLN A 79 24.45 7.91 17.94
CA GLN A 79 23.83 8.19 16.65
C GLN A 79 22.37 7.70 16.68
N PRO A 80 21.40 8.44 16.09
CA PRO A 80 20.04 7.95 16.00
C PRO A 80 20.08 6.54 15.39
N PRO A 81 19.37 5.57 15.97
CA PRO A 81 19.32 4.23 15.43
C PRO A 81 18.92 4.35 13.96
N GLN A 82 19.68 3.71 13.08
CA GLN A 82 19.32 3.59 11.67
C GLN A 82 17.86 3.13 11.60
N PRO A 83 17.02 3.73 10.74
CA PRO A 83 15.59 3.41 10.69
C PRO A 83 15.43 1.89 10.53
N PRO A 84 14.46 1.28 11.24
CA PRO A 84 14.32 -0.16 11.32
C PRO A 84 14.32 -0.73 9.91
N SER A 85 15.28 -1.63 9.68
CA SER A 85 15.55 -2.28 8.41
C SER A 85 14.29 -2.83 7.80
N ASP A 86 13.72 -2.08 6.85
CA ASP A 86 13.00 -2.55 5.68
C ASP A 86 12.04 -3.74 5.89
N ILE A 87 11.32 -3.74 7.01
CA ILE A 87 10.41 -4.82 7.43
C ILE A 87 9.38 -5.10 6.32
N LEU A 88 8.99 -4.08 5.57
CA LEU A 88 8.02 -4.16 4.50
C LEU A 88 8.63 -4.50 3.12
N ASN A 89 9.92 -4.77 3.01
CA ASN A 89 10.54 -5.16 1.73
C ASN A 89 9.90 -6.37 1.06
N PRO A 90 9.52 -7.45 1.78
CA PRO A 90 8.81 -8.56 1.16
C PRO A 90 7.50 -8.11 0.51
N VAL A 91 6.77 -7.19 1.14
CA VAL A 91 5.54 -6.62 0.61
C VAL A 91 5.82 -5.75 -0.61
N ARG A 92 6.87 -4.93 -0.55
CA ARG A 92 7.27 -4.09 -1.69
C ARG A 92 7.57 -4.91 -2.92
N HIS A 93 8.45 -5.89 -2.78
CA HIS A 93 8.84 -6.76 -3.88
C HIS A 93 7.65 -7.55 -4.44
N TRP A 94 6.73 -7.96 -3.56
CA TRP A 94 5.52 -8.67 -3.95
C TRP A 94 4.52 -7.79 -4.73
N LEU A 95 4.40 -6.51 -4.38
CA LEU A 95 3.61 -5.52 -5.14
C LEU A 95 4.29 -5.12 -6.45
N ASP A 96 5.62 -4.96 -6.45
CA ASP A 96 6.40 -4.64 -7.63
C ASP A 96 6.32 -5.75 -8.70
N GLY A 97 6.28 -7.02 -8.27
CA GLY A 97 6.07 -8.17 -9.15
C GLY A 97 4.66 -8.31 -9.72
N MET A 98 3.72 -7.40 -9.41
CA MET A 98 2.37 -7.46 -9.96
C MET A 98 2.36 -7.00 -11.42
N GLU A 99 2.11 -7.96 -12.32
CA GLU A 99 1.94 -7.73 -13.75
C GLU A 99 0.46 -7.53 -14.11
N ILE A 100 0.17 -6.44 -14.82
CA ILE A 100 -1.19 -6.08 -15.25
C ILE A 100 -1.52 -6.76 -16.57
N HIS A 101 -2.55 -7.62 -16.57
CA HIS A 101 -3.01 -8.33 -17.77
C HIS A 101 -4.52 -8.24 -18.00
N ASP A 102 -5.26 -7.66 -17.04
CA ASP A 102 -6.71 -7.53 -17.12
C ASP A 102 -7.07 -6.03 -17.17
N PRO A 103 -7.73 -5.55 -18.25
CA PRO A 103 -8.16 -4.17 -18.39
C PRO A 103 -9.07 -3.69 -17.23
N ARG A 104 -9.85 -4.60 -16.64
CA ARG A 104 -10.73 -4.27 -15.49
C ARG A 104 -9.91 -3.94 -14.25
N VAL A 105 -8.85 -4.71 -14.00
CA VAL A 105 -7.93 -4.48 -12.88
C VAL A 105 -7.14 -3.19 -13.12
N ALA A 106 -6.63 -2.99 -14.34
CA ALA A 106 -5.91 -1.77 -14.71
C ALA A 106 -6.76 -0.51 -14.48
N ARG A 107 -8.01 -0.49 -14.99
CA ARG A 107 -8.94 0.63 -14.78
C ARG A 107 -9.29 0.83 -13.30
N PHE A 108 -9.43 -0.26 -12.54
CA PHE A 108 -9.69 -0.19 -11.11
C PHE A 108 -8.53 0.46 -10.36
N ILE A 109 -7.29 0.03 -10.61
CA ILE A 109 -6.08 0.61 -10.03
C ILE A 109 -5.97 2.10 -10.41
N CYS A 110 -6.20 2.45 -11.67
CA CYS A 110 -6.19 3.83 -12.14
C CYS A 110 -7.27 4.72 -11.51
N LYS A 111 -8.34 4.14 -10.94
CA LYS A 111 -9.37 4.89 -10.19
C LYS A 111 -9.08 4.93 -8.69
N MET A 112 -8.49 3.87 -8.16
CA MET A 112 -8.24 3.71 -6.73
C MET A 112 -7.04 4.53 -6.26
N ILE A 113 -5.92 4.50 -7.00
CA ILE A 113 -4.72 5.23 -6.63
C ILE A 113 -4.82 6.64 -7.23
N PRO A 114 -4.95 7.72 -6.45
CA PRO A 114 -5.09 9.06 -7.02
C PRO A 114 -3.81 9.53 -7.75
N ALA A 115 -3.95 10.43 -8.73
CA ALA A 115 -2.81 11.04 -9.43
C ALA A 115 -2.04 12.03 -8.55
N GLU A 116 -2.73 12.64 -7.58
CA GLU A 116 -2.18 13.56 -6.60
C GLU A 116 -2.33 12.98 -5.19
N CYS A 117 -1.36 13.26 -4.30
CA CYS A 117 -1.47 12.84 -2.91
C CYS A 117 -2.55 13.70 -2.22
N PRO A 118 -3.67 13.14 -1.73
CA PRO A 118 -4.77 13.93 -1.16
C PRO A 118 -4.37 14.68 0.13
N PHE A 119 -3.22 14.31 0.70
CA PHE A 119 -2.65 14.92 1.88
C PHE A 119 -1.69 16.07 1.57
N GLU A 120 -1.15 16.15 0.34
CA GLU A 120 -0.35 17.30 -0.07
C GLU A 120 -1.29 18.46 -0.40
N ARG A 121 -1.37 19.46 0.48
CA ARG A 121 -2.23 20.63 0.22
C ARG A 121 -1.74 21.86 0.96
N ASP A 122 -1.96 23.00 0.33
CA ASP A 122 -1.73 24.31 0.93
C ASP A 122 -3.00 24.80 1.63
N VAL A 123 -2.89 25.08 2.93
CA VAL A 123 -3.96 25.74 3.70
C VAL A 123 -3.79 27.24 3.55
N VAL A 124 -4.74 27.87 2.84
CA VAL A 124 -4.75 29.31 2.55
C VAL A 124 -5.87 29.97 3.35
N LEU A 125 -5.54 30.92 4.22
CA LEU A 125 -6.52 31.78 4.91
C LEU A 125 -6.31 33.22 4.44
N PHE A 126 -7.41 33.91 4.11
CA PHE A 126 -7.40 35.31 3.63
C PHE A 126 -6.46 35.55 2.44
N GLY A 127 -6.37 34.59 1.51
CA GLY A 127 -5.56 34.72 0.29
C GLY A 127 -4.04 34.61 0.51
N ARG A 128 -3.58 34.20 1.70
CA ARG A 128 -2.16 33.93 1.99
C ARG A 128 -1.96 32.47 2.43
N LYS A 129 -0.98 31.81 1.82
CA LYS A 129 -0.56 30.44 2.17
C LYS A 129 -0.02 30.45 3.61
N ILE A 130 -0.72 29.81 4.55
CA ILE A 130 -0.36 29.79 5.97
C ILE A 130 0.47 28.55 6.30
N VAL A 131 0.02 27.39 5.83
CA VAL A 131 0.66 26.10 6.11
C VAL A 131 0.67 25.26 4.83
N HIS A 132 1.83 24.73 4.48
CA HIS A 132 1.96 23.66 3.50
C HIS A 132 1.91 22.33 4.23
N ILE A 133 0.89 21.51 3.97
CA ILE A 133 0.85 20.13 4.44
C ILE A 133 1.65 19.31 3.42
N PRO A 134 2.82 18.77 3.80
CA PRO A 134 3.63 18.00 2.88
C PRO A 134 2.90 16.72 2.48
N ALA A 135 3.24 16.20 1.31
CA ALA A 135 2.73 14.93 0.85
C ALA A 135 3.04 13.82 1.88
N MET A 136 2.00 13.19 2.41
CA MET A 136 2.10 12.05 3.34
C MET A 136 2.67 10.79 2.66
N CYS A 137 3.07 10.87 1.39
CA CYS A 137 3.78 9.83 0.67
C CYS A 137 5.12 9.43 1.30
N LYS A 138 5.71 10.25 2.19
CA LYS A 138 6.83 9.82 3.05
C LYS A 138 6.44 8.93 4.23
N ILE A 139 5.16 8.90 4.60
CA ILE A 139 4.64 8.12 5.73
C ILE A 139 4.08 6.78 5.27
N ASN A 140 3.55 6.67 4.03
CA ASN A 140 3.18 5.37 3.47
C ASN A 140 4.44 4.65 2.92
N PRO A 141 4.91 3.59 3.57
CA PRO A 141 6.14 2.89 3.19
C PRO A 141 6.04 2.12 1.87
N LEU A 142 4.85 2.02 1.26
CA LEU A 142 4.57 1.35 -0.02
C LEU A 142 4.15 2.35 -1.13
N TYR A 143 4.30 3.65 -0.89
CA TYR A 143 3.85 4.68 -1.83
C TYR A 143 4.47 4.53 -3.24
N GLU A 144 5.78 4.34 -3.31
CA GLU A 144 6.50 4.18 -4.59
C GLU A 144 5.97 2.96 -5.38
N GLN A 145 5.68 1.86 -4.70
CA GLN A 145 5.10 0.67 -5.31
C GLN A 145 3.71 0.94 -5.87
N LEU A 146 2.88 1.69 -5.14
CA LEU A 146 1.53 2.04 -5.57
C LEU A 146 1.56 2.98 -6.80
N VAL A 147 2.40 4.01 -6.77
CA VAL A 147 2.59 4.91 -7.92
C VAL A 147 3.15 4.15 -9.13
N GLY A 148 4.15 3.29 -8.91
CA GLY A 148 4.69 2.42 -9.96
C GLY A 148 3.62 1.52 -10.58
N LEU A 149 2.77 0.92 -9.75
CA LEU A 149 1.66 0.09 -10.22
C LEU A 149 0.60 0.89 -11.00
N ARG A 150 0.30 2.11 -10.56
CA ARG A 150 -0.58 3.03 -11.32
C ARG A 150 0.02 3.30 -12.70
N PHE A 151 1.30 3.63 -12.77
CA PHE A 151 1.99 3.89 -14.02
C PHE A 151 1.93 2.67 -14.96
N ARG A 152 2.26 1.48 -14.46
CA ARG A 152 2.15 0.23 -15.23
C ARG A 152 0.72 -0.03 -15.73
N SER A 153 -0.28 0.29 -14.91
CA SER A 153 -1.69 0.16 -15.28
C SER A 153 -2.10 1.15 -16.38
N LEU A 154 -1.64 2.40 -16.31
CA LEU A 154 -1.88 3.41 -17.34
C LEU A 154 -1.19 3.04 -18.65
N SER A 155 0.07 2.60 -18.61
CA SER A 155 0.80 2.11 -19.78
C SER A 155 0.10 0.92 -20.42
N TYR A 156 -0.35 -0.06 -19.63
CA TYR A 156 -1.12 -1.19 -20.18
C TYR A 156 -2.40 -0.74 -20.90
N LEU A 157 -3.15 0.22 -20.34
CA LEU A 157 -4.36 0.73 -20.98
C LEU A 157 -4.06 1.56 -22.24
N ALA A 158 -3.03 2.41 -22.21
CA ALA A 158 -2.71 3.31 -23.31
C ALA A 158 -1.93 2.63 -24.44
N ASP A 159 -0.88 1.88 -24.11
CA ASP A 159 0.08 1.34 -25.07
C ASP A 159 -0.38 -0.01 -25.63
N ASP A 160 -0.86 -0.93 -24.78
CA ASP A 160 -1.23 -2.28 -25.21
C ASP A 160 -2.67 -2.34 -25.77
N LEU A 161 -3.59 -1.54 -25.20
CA LEU A 161 -5.00 -1.54 -25.59
C LEU A 161 -5.43 -0.32 -26.41
N GLY A 162 -4.64 0.77 -26.42
CA GLY A 162 -4.99 2.00 -27.13
C GLY A 162 -6.16 2.78 -26.52
N GLU A 163 -6.48 2.58 -25.23
CA GLU A 163 -7.58 3.30 -24.56
C GLU A 163 -7.19 4.77 -24.27
N ASP A 164 -8.17 5.68 -24.33
CA ASP A 164 -7.98 7.06 -23.86
C ASP A 164 -7.91 7.10 -22.32
N VAL A 165 -6.70 7.38 -21.83
CA VAL A 165 -6.39 7.47 -20.40
C VAL A 165 -6.48 8.89 -19.85
N SER A 166 -6.87 9.90 -20.65
CA SER A 166 -6.97 11.31 -20.25
C SER A 166 -7.83 11.54 -19.00
N GLN A 167 -8.83 10.69 -18.80
CA GLN A 167 -9.72 10.73 -17.63
C GLN A 167 -9.01 10.46 -16.30
N TYR A 168 -7.84 9.81 -16.31
CA TYR A 168 -7.09 9.44 -15.10
C TYR A 168 -6.07 10.51 -14.68
N PHE A 169 -5.88 11.57 -15.46
CA PHE A 169 -4.95 12.66 -15.12
C PHE A 169 -5.65 13.88 -14.50
N LYS A 170 -6.91 13.72 -14.10
CA LYS A 170 -7.75 14.75 -13.49
C LYS A 170 -7.85 14.60 -11.99
#